data_AF-A0A821YYV9-F1
#
_entry.id   AF-A0A821YYV9-F1
#
_cell.length_a   1.000
_cell.length_b   1.000
_cell.length_c   1.000
_cell.angle_alpha   90.00
_cell.angle_beta   90.00
_cell.angle_gamma   90.00
#
_symmetry.space_group_name_H-M   'P 1'
#
loop_
_entity.id
_entity.type
_entity.pdbx_description
1 polymer ?
#
loop_
_entity_poly.entity_id
_entity_poly.type
_entity_poly.pdbx_seq_one_letter_code
_entity_poly.pdbx_strand_id
1 'polypeptide(L)'
;MNWSSWIDLNGVFVELPIMISFIPEGWRIPSIVGLCLCAANIMPAIVTFLRWYQRKRFSEIPYIYMIIIIGIVSCFVLAFFWNKTTYLFGSERSLWLIGCVFTLCMLDSTSSLVFFDYIKRYRVRYLTAVFLGEGLTGVIPTLLLLAQGSGGEAICVQSDNGTMLKPTFTQPRFSVTVYMLLIASIIVASLLAFIILQHTNIVSLADAAEPVMYFR
;
A
#
# COMPACT_ATOMS: atom_id res chain seq x y z
N MET A 1 -11.93 -7.67 -4.02
CA MET A 1 -10.67 -7.87 -4.76
C MET A 1 -9.77 -6.64 -4.77
N ASN A 2 -10.26 -5.38 -4.75
CA ASN A 2 -9.41 -4.17 -4.66
C ASN A 2 -9.12 -3.66 -3.24
N TRP A 3 -9.26 -4.48 -2.20
CA TRP A 3 -8.90 -4.00 -0.85
C TRP A 3 -7.39 -3.85 -0.65
N SER A 4 -6.58 -4.46 -1.52
CA SER A 4 -5.12 -4.50 -1.38
C SER A 4 -4.38 -3.46 -2.20
N SER A 5 -5.02 -2.75 -3.14
CA SER A 5 -4.29 -1.97 -4.15
C SER A 5 -3.58 -0.73 -3.60
N TRP A 6 -4.04 -0.19 -2.47
CA TRP A 6 -3.52 1.03 -1.85
C TRP A 6 -3.50 1.01 -0.32
N ILE A 7 -3.98 -0.08 0.32
CA ILE A 7 -4.17 -0.12 1.78
C ILE A 7 -2.86 -0.09 2.55
N ASP A 8 -1.82 -0.70 1.98
CA ASP A 8 -0.45 -0.70 2.46
C ASP A 8 0.17 0.69 2.38
N LEU A 9 0.16 1.34 1.21
CA LEU A 9 0.73 2.67 1.05
C LEU A 9 -0.05 3.73 1.84
N ASN A 10 -1.38 3.70 1.81
CA ASN A 10 -2.21 4.55 2.67
C ASN A 10 -1.94 4.25 4.15
N GLY A 11 -1.77 2.98 4.49
CA GLY A 11 -1.32 2.51 5.80
C GLY A 11 -0.07 3.21 6.27
N VAL A 12 0.96 3.20 5.44
CA VAL A 12 2.23 3.90 5.70
C VAL A 12 2.01 5.39 5.86
N PHE A 13 1.31 6.05 4.93
CA PHE A 13 1.09 7.50 4.98
C PHE A 13 0.42 7.97 6.26
N VAL A 14 -0.61 7.25 6.70
CA VAL A 14 -1.34 7.53 7.94
C VAL A 14 -0.43 7.35 9.16
N GLU A 15 0.48 6.39 9.13
CA GLU A 15 1.41 6.09 10.23
C GLU A 15 2.68 6.96 10.25
N LEU A 16 2.98 7.66 9.15
CA LEU A 16 4.18 8.50 9.00
C LEU A 16 4.39 9.48 10.18
N PRO A 17 3.37 10.22 10.69
CA PRO A 17 3.56 11.16 11.80
C PRO A 17 4.11 10.52 13.09
N ILE A 18 3.86 9.22 13.30
CA ILE A 18 4.45 8.48 14.41
C ILE A 18 5.88 8.07 14.05
N MET A 19 6.09 7.52 12.85
CA MET A 19 7.39 7.01 12.39
C MET A 19 8.49 8.07 12.35
N ILE A 20 8.17 9.31 11.96
CA ILE A 20 9.14 10.43 11.85
C ILE A 20 9.90 10.71 13.15
N SER A 21 9.33 10.37 14.31
CA SER A 21 9.96 10.58 15.61
C SER A 21 11.04 9.54 15.92
N PHE A 22 11.09 8.44 15.16
CA PHE A 22 11.98 7.30 15.38
C PHE A 22 13.01 7.10 14.26
N ILE A 23 12.81 7.74 13.09
CA ILE A 23 13.67 7.57 11.91
C ILE A 23 14.57 8.80 11.71
N PRO A 24 15.82 8.61 11.26
CA PRO A 24 16.83 9.67 11.15
C PRO A 24 16.47 10.74 10.12
N GLU A 25 15.65 10.43 9.12
CA GLU A 25 15.22 11.37 8.10
C GLU A 25 14.16 12.37 8.57
N GLY A 26 13.44 12.06 9.65
CA GLY A 26 12.35 12.88 10.18
C GLY A 26 11.34 13.32 9.12
N TRP A 27 10.98 14.61 9.13
CA TRP A 27 9.99 15.21 8.22
C TRP A 27 10.38 15.24 6.73
N ARG A 28 11.57 14.75 6.35
CA ARG A 28 11.94 14.58 4.94
C ARG A 28 11.28 13.35 4.31
N ILE A 29 10.80 12.42 5.13
CA ILE A 29 10.25 11.13 4.67
C ILE A 29 9.03 11.30 3.78
N PRO A 30 8.00 12.10 4.12
CA PRO A 30 6.87 12.33 3.21
C PRO A 30 7.31 12.79 1.81
N SER A 31 8.32 13.66 1.73
CA SER A 31 8.87 14.10 0.44
C SER A 31 9.62 12.97 -0.30
N ILE A 32 10.38 12.14 0.42
CA ILE A 32 11.06 10.96 -0.17
C ILE A 32 10.04 9.95 -0.70
N VAL A 33 8.98 9.68 0.06
CA VAL A 33 7.88 8.79 -0.37
C VAL A 33 7.17 9.37 -1.59
N GLY A 34 6.91 10.68 -1.63
CA GLY A 34 6.37 11.36 -2.82
C GLY A 34 7.25 11.16 -4.06
N LEU A 35 8.57 11.27 -3.92
CA LEU A 35 9.51 10.98 -5.02
C LEU A 35 9.48 9.51 -5.43
N CYS A 36 9.38 8.58 -4.48
CA CYS A 36 9.22 7.15 -4.75
C CYS A 36 7.96 6.89 -5.58
N LEU A 37 6.84 7.51 -5.23
CA LEU A 37 5.58 7.40 -5.97
C LEU A 37 5.70 7.96 -7.39
N CYS A 38 6.34 9.12 -7.55
CA CYS A 38 6.61 9.68 -8.87
C CYS A 38 7.48 8.76 -9.74
N ALA A 39 8.53 8.17 -9.16
CA ALA A 39 9.40 7.23 -9.86
C ALA A 39 8.68 5.91 -10.19
N ALA A 40 7.80 5.43 -9.30
CA ALA A 40 7.01 4.22 -9.49
C ALA A 40 6.05 4.30 -10.68
N ASN A 41 5.61 5.51 -11.07
CA ASN A 41 4.77 5.71 -12.26
C ASN A 41 5.45 5.31 -13.59
N ILE A 42 6.76 5.05 -13.58
CA ILE A 42 7.46 4.45 -14.73
C ILE A 42 6.98 3.00 -14.96
N MET A 43 6.54 2.29 -13.93
CA MET A 43 6.15 0.88 -14.02
C MET A 43 4.94 0.64 -14.94
N PRO A 44 3.83 1.40 -14.85
CA PRO A 44 2.74 1.35 -15.85
C PRO A 44 3.20 1.56 -17.29
N ALA A 45 4.15 2.47 -17.52
CA ALA A 45 4.71 2.71 -18.85
C ALA A 45 5.48 1.48 -19.36
N ILE A 46 6.29 0.86 -18.50
CA ILE A 46 7.01 -0.40 -18.81
C ILE A 46 6.01 -1.51 -19.13
N VAL A 47 4.97 -1.70 -18.31
CA VAL A 47 3.95 -2.73 -18.53
C VAL A 47 3.20 -2.51 -19.84
N THR A 48 2.84 -1.26 -20.16
CA THR A 48 2.16 -0.90 -21.41
C THR A 48 3.07 -1.15 -22.63
N PHE A 49 4.35 -0.80 -22.54
CA PHE A 49 5.32 -1.05 -23.60
C PHE A 49 5.53 -2.56 -23.82
N LEU A 50 5.68 -3.34 -22.75
CA LEU A 50 5.78 -4.81 -22.82
C LEU A 50 4.52 -5.41 -23.47
N ARG A 51 3.34 -4.87 -23.15
CA ARG A 51 2.08 -5.29 -23.77
C ARG A 51 2.03 -5.03 -25.26
N TRP A 52 2.44 -3.83 -25.67
CA TRP A 52 2.55 -3.46 -27.07
C TRP A 52 3.53 -4.35 -27.82
N TYR A 53 4.72 -4.60 -27.24
CA TYR A 53 5.76 -5.41 -27.85
C TYR A 53 5.35 -6.88 -27.99
N GLN A 54 4.72 -7.48 -26.99
CA GLN A 54 4.47 -8.91 -26.97
C GLN A 54 3.23 -9.38 -27.75
N ARG A 55 2.36 -8.49 -28.26
CA ARG A 55 1.14 -8.79 -29.08
C ARG A 55 0.21 -9.91 -28.56
N LYS A 56 0.46 -10.50 -27.39
CA LYS A 56 -0.24 -11.65 -26.80
C LYS A 56 -1.25 -11.21 -25.75
N ARG A 57 -2.28 -12.04 -25.54
CA ARG A 57 -3.23 -11.94 -24.43
C ARG A 57 -2.46 -12.10 -23.11
N PHE A 58 -2.26 -10.99 -22.39
CA PHE A 58 -1.75 -11.01 -21.04
C PHE A 58 -2.77 -11.75 -20.17
N SER A 59 -2.36 -12.85 -19.55
CA SER A 59 -3.18 -13.47 -18.50
C SER A 59 -3.02 -12.60 -17.25
N GLU A 60 -4.07 -11.90 -16.85
CA GLU A 60 -4.05 -10.95 -15.72
C GLU A 60 -3.87 -11.66 -14.38
N ILE A 61 -4.39 -12.89 -14.27
CA ILE A 61 -4.42 -13.69 -13.04
C ILE A 61 -3.02 -13.89 -12.40
N PRO A 62 -1.99 -14.40 -13.11
CA PRO A 62 -0.66 -14.57 -12.51
C PRO A 62 -0.01 -13.26 -12.06
N TYR A 63 -0.28 -12.14 -12.76
CA TYR A 63 0.22 -10.83 -12.34
C TYR A 63 -0.46 -10.36 -11.05
N ILE A 64 -1.76 -10.58 -10.91
CA ILE A 64 -2.47 -10.25 -9.67
C ILE A 64 -1.89 -11.04 -8.48
N TYR A 65 -1.64 -12.34 -8.65
CA TYR A 65 -0.96 -13.13 -7.61
C TYR A 65 0.43 -12.60 -7.28
N MET A 66 1.23 -12.28 -8.30
CA MET A 66 2.57 -11.74 -8.11
C MET A 66 2.54 -10.43 -7.31
N ILE A 67 1.65 -9.51 -7.66
CA ILE A 67 1.49 -8.23 -6.98
C ILE A 67 1.12 -8.44 -5.52
N ILE A 68 0.11 -9.27 -5.23
CA ILE A 68 -0.35 -9.49 -3.87
C ILE A 68 0.73 -10.18 -3.02
N ILE A 69 1.44 -11.18 -3.56
CA ILE A 69 2.50 -11.89 -2.83
C ILE A 69 3.67 -10.95 -2.51
N ILE A 70 4.14 -10.16 -3.48
CA ILE A 70 5.24 -9.22 -3.26
C ILE A 70 4.80 -8.12 -2.28
N GLY A 71 3.54 -7.66 -2.36
CA GLY A 71 2.96 -6.70 -1.42
C GLY A 71 2.96 -7.25 0.01
N ILE A 72 2.48 -8.47 0.23
CA ILE A 72 2.50 -9.15 1.53
C ILE A 72 3.93 -9.22 2.08
N VAL A 73 4.89 -9.69 1.28
CA VAL A 73 6.29 -9.79 1.69
C VAL A 73 6.84 -8.42 2.06
N SER A 74 6.56 -7.39 1.26
CA SER A 74 7.01 -6.02 1.51
C SER A 74 6.43 -5.46 2.80
N CYS A 75 5.14 -5.67 3.08
CA CYS A 75 4.50 -5.27 4.33
C CYS A 75 5.08 -6.01 5.54
N PHE A 76 5.37 -7.31 5.43
CA PHE A 76 6.01 -8.07 6.51
C PHE A 76 7.42 -7.57 6.78
N VAL A 77 8.23 -7.35 5.74
CA VAL A 77 9.57 -6.78 5.90
C VAL A 77 9.47 -5.39 6.54
N LEU A 78 8.55 -4.55 6.07
CA LEU A 78 8.33 -3.23 6.65
C LEU A 78 7.95 -3.31 8.14
N ALA A 79 7.04 -4.22 8.53
CA ALA A 79 6.59 -4.37 9.91
C ALA A 79 7.74 -4.66 10.90
N PHE A 80 8.76 -5.41 10.49
CA PHE A 80 9.90 -5.77 11.35
C PHE A 80 11.11 -4.84 11.18
N PHE A 81 11.31 -4.28 9.98
CA PHE A 81 12.53 -3.53 9.63
C PHE A 81 12.30 -2.02 9.50
N TRP A 82 11.10 -1.49 9.75
CA TRP A 82 10.83 -0.04 9.64
C TRP A 82 11.74 0.84 10.49
N ASN A 83 12.17 0.39 11.68
CA ASN A 83 13.06 1.16 12.57
C ASN A 83 14.55 0.91 12.34
N LYS A 84 14.91 0.00 11.41
CA LYS A 84 16.30 -0.40 11.18
C LYS A 84 16.97 0.60 10.26
N THR A 85 17.99 1.27 10.79
CA THR A 85 18.82 2.20 10.05
C THR A 85 20.11 1.54 9.57
N THR A 86 20.61 2.03 8.45
CA THR A 86 21.88 1.63 7.84
C THR A 86 22.70 2.88 7.56
N TYR A 87 24.01 2.82 7.81
CA TYR A 87 24.90 3.96 7.57
C TYR A 87 25.28 4.04 6.08
N LEU A 88 24.88 5.11 5.41
CA LEU A 88 25.12 5.31 3.97
C LEU A 88 25.45 6.79 3.68
N PHE A 89 26.47 7.03 2.84
CA PHE A 89 26.93 8.38 2.45
C PHE A 89 27.16 9.32 3.65
N GLY A 90 27.76 8.81 4.74
CA GLY A 90 28.07 9.61 5.92
C GLY A 90 26.87 9.94 6.82
N SER A 91 25.70 9.31 6.60
CA SER A 91 24.47 9.56 7.37
C SER A 91 23.70 8.26 7.63
N GLU A 92 22.99 8.18 8.75
CA GLU A 92 22.05 7.08 8.97
C GLU A 92 20.82 7.23 8.08
N ARG A 93 20.43 6.13 7.42
CA ARG A 93 19.30 6.07 6.49
C ARG A 93 18.45 4.83 6.74
N SER A 94 17.14 4.99 6.66
CA SER A 94 16.11 3.95 6.77
C SER A 94 15.89 3.26 5.42
N LEU A 95 16.94 2.63 4.88
CA LEU A 95 16.90 2.04 3.54
C LEU A 95 15.86 0.92 3.42
N TRP A 96 15.63 0.16 4.47
CA TRP A 96 14.60 -0.88 4.50
C TRP A 96 13.20 -0.29 4.33
N LEU A 97 12.90 0.78 5.07
CA LEU A 97 11.63 1.49 4.96
C LEU A 97 11.45 2.07 3.56
N ILE A 98 12.44 2.83 3.07
CA ILE A 98 12.36 3.48 1.76
C ILE A 98 12.27 2.46 0.63
N GLY A 99 13.05 1.38 0.68
CA GLY A 99 13.02 0.32 -0.33
C GLY A 99 11.71 -0.46 -0.35
N CYS A 100 11.14 -0.79 0.82
CA CYS A 100 9.83 -1.42 0.90
C CYS A 100 8.74 -0.48 0.37
N VAL A 101 8.72 0.78 0.80
CA VAL A 101 7.74 1.77 0.33
C VAL A 101 7.86 2.00 -1.19
N PHE A 102 9.07 2.06 -1.74
CA PHE A 102 9.26 2.14 -3.19
C PHE A 102 8.71 0.92 -3.92
N THR A 103 8.91 -0.28 -3.36
CA THR A 103 8.33 -1.52 -3.90
C THR A 103 6.82 -1.47 -3.87
N LEU A 104 6.22 -1.05 -2.76
CA LEU A 104 4.77 -0.88 -2.62
C LEU A 104 4.25 0.13 -3.65
N CYS A 105 4.87 1.32 -3.78
CA CYS A 105 4.51 2.30 -4.81
C CYS A 105 4.50 1.70 -6.23
N MET A 106 5.50 0.89 -6.60
CA MET A 106 5.55 0.23 -7.92
C MET A 106 4.40 -0.77 -8.11
N LEU A 107 4.10 -1.55 -7.06
CA LEU A 107 3.01 -2.52 -7.07
C LEU A 107 1.65 -1.82 -7.19
N ASP A 108 1.43 -0.74 -6.44
CA ASP A 108 0.18 0.00 -6.41
C ASP A 108 -0.10 0.67 -7.76
N SER A 109 0.90 1.33 -8.36
CA SER A 109 0.81 1.89 -9.70
C SER A 109 0.47 0.81 -10.75
N THR A 110 1.02 -0.40 -10.61
CA THR A 110 0.78 -1.50 -11.54
C THR A 110 -0.58 -2.16 -11.32
N SER A 111 -0.99 -2.30 -10.06
CA SER A 111 -2.20 -3.00 -9.66
C SER A 111 -3.44 -2.28 -10.21
N SER A 112 -3.50 -0.95 -10.11
CA SER A 112 -4.59 -0.15 -10.68
C SER A 112 -4.77 -0.44 -12.17
N LEU A 113 -3.68 -0.49 -12.94
CA LEU A 113 -3.73 -0.76 -14.38
C LEU A 113 -4.23 -2.19 -14.68
N VAL A 114 -3.70 -3.19 -13.98
CA VAL A 114 -4.07 -4.60 -14.18
C VAL A 114 -5.52 -4.87 -13.75
N PHE A 115 -5.97 -4.30 -12.63
CA PHE A 115 -7.33 -4.46 -12.15
C PHE A 115 -8.35 -3.81 -13.07
N PHE A 116 -8.10 -2.58 -13.55
CA PHE A 116 -9.00 -1.95 -14.52
C PHE A 116 -9.08 -2.75 -15.83
N ASP A 117 -7.97 -3.29 -16.32
CA ASP A 117 -7.99 -4.16 -17.50
C ASP A 117 -8.75 -5.46 -17.28
N TYR A 118 -8.66 -6.05 -16.09
CA TYR A 118 -9.42 -7.24 -15.72
C TYR A 118 -10.93 -6.96 -15.66
N ILE A 119 -11.34 -5.84 -15.04
CA ILE A 119 -12.75 -5.49 -14.86
C ILE A 119 -13.43 -5.15 -16.19
N LYS A 120 -12.70 -4.67 -17.21
CA LYS A 120 -13.26 -4.42 -18.55
C LYS A 120 -13.96 -5.63 -19.18
N ARG A 121 -13.66 -6.85 -18.72
CA ARG A 121 -14.31 -8.09 -19.19
C ARG A 121 -15.66 -8.37 -18.53
N TYR A 122 -15.95 -7.69 -17.42
CA TYR A 122 -17.15 -7.92 -16.61
C TYR A 122 -18.16 -6.77 -16.76
N ARG A 123 -19.40 -7.01 -16.33
CA ARG A 123 -20.46 -5.99 -16.37
C ARG A 123 -20.09 -4.75 -15.56
N VAL A 124 -20.49 -3.58 -16.04
CA VAL A 124 -20.28 -2.25 -15.41
C VAL A 124 -20.67 -2.21 -13.93
N ARG A 125 -21.66 -3.02 -13.49
CA ARG A 125 -22.07 -3.12 -12.07
C ARG A 125 -20.94 -3.53 -11.12
N TYR A 126 -19.92 -4.24 -11.60
CA TYR A 126 -18.76 -4.63 -10.79
C TYR A 126 -17.75 -3.48 -10.57
N LEU A 127 -17.79 -2.42 -11.38
CA LEU A 127 -16.96 -1.23 -11.16
C LEU A 127 -17.31 -0.54 -9.85
N THR A 128 -18.59 -0.51 -9.47
CA THR A 128 -19.02 0.08 -8.19
C THR A 128 -18.38 -0.64 -6.99
N ALA A 129 -18.29 -1.96 -7.02
CA ALA A 129 -17.63 -2.74 -5.97
C ALA A 129 -16.11 -2.47 -5.91
N VAL A 130 -15.49 -2.16 -7.05
CA VAL A 130 -14.08 -1.82 -7.14
C VAL A 130 -13.81 -0.44 -6.56
N PHE A 131 -14.57 0.58 -6.95
CA PHE A 131 -14.45 1.92 -6.36
C PHE A 131 -14.76 1.94 -4.86
N LEU A 132 -15.72 1.13 -4.41
CA LEU A 132 -15.97 0.95 -2.99
C LEU A 132 -14.74 0.34 -2.28
N GLY A 133 -14.12 -0.67 -2.90
CA GLY A 133 -12.88 -1.25 -2.42
C GLY A 133 -11.76 -0.22 -2.29
N GLU A 134 -11.54 0.60 -3.33
CA GLU A 134 -10.55 1.69 -3.32
C GLU A 134 -10.82 2.68 -2.18
N GLY A 135 -12.08 3.10 -1.98
CA GLY A 135 -12.43 4.00 -0.87
C GLY A 135 -12.12 3.42 0.51
N LEU A 136 -12.31 2.12 0.70
CA LEU A 136 -12.01 1.45 1.98
C LEU A 136 -10.51 1.38 2.28
N THR A 137 -9.64 1.44 1.27
CA THR A 137 -8.18 1.38 1.47
C THR A 137 -7.61 2.55 2.28
N GLY A 138 -8.28 3.71 2.29
CA GLY A 138 -7.90 4.84 3.15
C GLY A 138 -8.63 4.85 4.49
N VAL A 139 -9.88 4.39 4.50
CA VAL A 139 -10.74 4.38 5.70
C VAL A 139 -10.21 3.40 6.75
N ILE A 140 -9.86 2.18 6.34
CA ILE A 140 -9.41 1.13 7.27
C ILE A 140 -8.12 1.53 8.01
N PRO A 141 -7.04 1.95 7.34
CA PRO A 141 -5.85 2.52 8.00
C PRO A 141 -6.18 3.64 8.98
N THR A 142 -7.05 4.57 8.58
CA THR A 142 -7.41 5.71 9.41
C THR A 142 -8.15 5.27 10.67
N LEU A 143 -9.06 4.29 10.58
CA LEU A 143 -9.75 3.72 11.74
C LEU A 143 -8.77 2.99 12.67
N LEU A 144 -7.80 2.26 12.11
CA LEU A 144 -6.75 1.60 12.89
C LEU A 144 -5.87 2.62 13.61
N LEU A 145 -5.47 3.72 12.96
CA LEU A 145 -4.73 4.81 13.58
C LEU A 145 -5.57 5.48 14.70
N LEU A 146 -6.85 5.75 14.46
CA LEU A 146 -7.74 6.29 15.50
C LEU A 146 -7.82 5.37 16.72
N ALA A 147 -7.87 4.05 16.50
CA ALA A 147 -7.84 3.06 17.57
C ALA A 147 -6.47 3.01 18.29
N GLN A 148 -5.38 3.17 17.54
CA GLN A 148 -4.01 3.31 18.05
C GLN A 148 -3.86 4.57 18.92
N GLY A 149 -4.65 5.60 18.62
CA GLY A 149 -4.62 6.89 19.28
C GLY A 149 -3.62 7.84 18.60
N SER A 150 -3.78 9.13 18.85
CA SER A 150 -2.87 10.18 18.36
C SER A 150 -1.48 10.02 19.00
N GLY A 151 -0.68 9.10 18.48
CA GLY A 151 0.75 9.11 18.70
C GLY A 151 1.38 10.26 17.91
N GLY A 152 2.34 10.95 18.49
CA GLY A 152 3.08 12.02 17.78
C GLY A 152 2.51 13.43 17.90
N GLU A 153 1.46 13.66 18.69
CA GLU A 153 1.07 15.03 19.07
C GLU A 153 2.13 15.59 20.03
N ALA A 154 2.68 16.76 19.73
CA ALA A 154 3.70 17.40 20.54
C ALA A 154 3.05 18.20 21.67
N ILE A 155 3.04 17.65 22.88
CA ILE A 155 2.61 18.37 24.08
C ILE A 155 3.80 19.17 24.61
N CYS A 156 3.66 20.48 24.72
CA CYS A 156 4.66 21.34 25.35
C CYS A 156 4.55 21.24 26.87
N VAL A 157 5.52 20.57 27.51
CA VAL A 157 5.60 20.47 28.97
C VAL A 157 6.71 21.42 29.46
N GLN A 158 6.48 22.11 30.59
CA GLN A 158 7.54 22.89 31.21
C GLN A 158 8.68 21.98 31.67
N SER A 159 9.91 22.37 31.34
CA SER A 159 11.12 21.75 31.86
C SER A 159 11.20 21.95 33.38
N ASP A 160 11.91 21.07 34.10
CA ASP A 160 12.02 21.09 35.56
C ASP A 160 12.52 22.44 36.13
N ASN A 161 13.21 23.24 35.32
CA ASN A 161 13.69 24.59 35.67
C ASN A 161 12.67 25.71 35.37
N GLY A 162 11.45 25.41 34.90
CA GLY A 162 10.36 26.36 34.63
C GLY A 162 10.56 27.36 33.48
N THR A 163 11.78 27.46 32.94
CA THR A 163 12.17 28.48 31.96
C THR A 163 12.09 28.05 30.50
N MET A 164 11.93 26.74 30.21
CA MET A 164 11.85 26.22 28.84
C MET A 164 10.66 25.28 28.66
N LEU A 165 9.98 25.39 27.53
CA LEU A 165 8.96 24.42 27.09
C LEU A 165 9.65 23.35 26.24
N LYS A 166 9.51 22.08 26.63
CA LYS A 166 10.05 20.95 25.87
C LYS A 166 8.89 20.18 25.21
N PRO A 167 8.94 19.93 23.89
CA PRO A 167 7.95 19.10 23.23
C PRO A 167 8.10 17.65 23.69
N THR A 168 7.00 17.07 24.17
CA THR A 168 6.90 15.65 24.56
C THR A 168 5.83 15.01 23.69
N PHE A 169 6.20 13.95 22.98
CA PHE A 169 5.28 13.24 22.08
C PHE A 169 4.46 12.22 22.86
N THR A 170 3.14 12.23 22.64
CA THR A 170 2.25 11.19 23.15
C THR A 170 2.60 9.83 22.53
N GLN A 171 2.66 8.79 23.38
CA GLN A 171 2.91 7.44 22.90
C GLN A 171 1.61 6.79 22.38
N PRO A 172 1.68 6.05 21.26
CA PRO A 172 0.53 5.30 20.75
C PRO A 172 0.19 4.13 21.67
N ARG A 173 -1.08 3.70 21.68
CA ARG A 173 -1.58 2.57 22.49
C ARG A 173 -0.96 1.24 22.09
N PHE A 174 -0.56 1.10 20.83
CA PHE A 174 0.18 -0.04 20.32
C PHE A 174 1.25 0.39 19.30
N SER A 175 2.24 -0.47 19.08
CA SER A 175 3.39 -0.17 18.23
C SER A 175 3.04 -0.13 16.74
N VAL A 176 3.78 0.68 15.99
CA VAL A 176 3.82 0.72 14.51
C VAL A 176 3.95 -0.68 13.90
N THR A 177 4.71 -1.59 14.52
CA THR A 177 4.84 -2.98 14.05
C THR A 177 3.51 -3.72 14.11
N VAL A 178 2.74 -3.55 15.18
CA VAL A 178 1.42 -4.19 15.32
C VAL A 178 0.46 -3.62 14.29
N TYR A 179 0.48 -2.30 14.08
CA TYR A 179 -0.30 -1.64 13.03
C TYR A 179 0.00 -2.24 11.64
N MET A 180 1.28 -2.35 11.27
CA MET A 180 1.69 -2.90 9.98
C MET A 180 1.32 -4.37 9.81
N LEU A 181 1.36 -5.17 10.89
CA LEU A 181 0.89 -6.56 10.86
C LEU A 181 -0.62 -6.67 10.68
N LEU A 182 -1.41 -5.75 11.25
CA LEU A 182 -2.86 -5.69 11.01
C LEU A 182 -3.15 -5.39 9.55
N ILE A 183 -2.46 -4.42 8.95
CA ILE A 183 -2.58 -4.13 7.50
C ILE A 183 -2.20 -5.36 6.67
N ALA A 184 -1.06 -6.00 6.97
CA ALA A 184 -0.64 -7.22 6.28
C ALA A 184 -1.68 -8.35 6.39
N SER A 185 -2.33 -8.50 7.55
CA SER A 185 -3.38 -9.51 7.75
C SER A 185 -4.62 -9.29 6.85
N ILE A 186 -4.97 -8.02 6.60
CA ILE A 186 -6.09 -7.65 5.72
C ILE A 186 -5.73 -7.97 4.26
N ILE A 187 -4.48 -7.71 3.86
CA ILE A 187 -3.98 -8.08 2.53
C ILE A 187 -4.00 -9.60 2.36
N VAL A 188 -3.58 -10.37 3.36
CA VAL A 188 -3.65 -11.84 3.34
C VAL A 188 -5.10 -12.33 3.23
N ALA A 189 -6.03 -11.73 3.99
CA ALA A 189 -7.45 -12.06 3.87
C ALA A 189 -7.99 -11.78 2.46
N SER A 190 -7.51 -10.71 1.81
CA SER A 190 -7.87 -10.38 0.43
C SER A 190 -7.34 -11.41 -0.58
N LEU A 191 -6.14 -11.96 -0.35
CA LEU A 191 -5.56 -13.05 -1.15
C LEU A 191 -6.41 -14.33 -1.01
N LEU A 192 -6.79 -14.69 0.22
CA LEU A 192 -7.65 -15.85 0.46
C LEU A 192 -9.01 -15.70 -0.22
N ALA A 193 -9.61 -14.51 -0.14
CA ALA A 193 -10.86 -14.22 -0.84
C ALA A 193 -10.71 -14.34 -2.37
N PHE A 194 -9.57 -13.91 -2.93
CA PHE A 194 -9.26 -14.06 -4.36
C PHE A 194 -9.15 -15.53 -4.77
N ILE A 195 -8.42 -16.34 -3.98
CA ILE A 195 -8.25 -17.79 -4.22
C ILE A 195 -9.60 -18.51 -4.18
N ILE A 196 -10.44 -18.19 -3.19
CA ILE A 196 -11.79 -18.76 -3.06
C ILE A 196 -12.61 -18.40 -4.29
N LEU A 197 -12.60 -17.14 -4.72
CA LEU A 197 -13.36 -16.72 -5.90
C LEU A 197 -12.93 -17.50 -7.14
N GLN A 198 -11.63 -17.69 -7.35
CA GLN A 198 -11.10 -18.43 -8.50
C GLN A 198 -11.49 -19.92 -8.48
N HIS A 199 -11.60 -20.55 -7.30
CA HIS A 199 -12.01 -21.95 -7.18
C HIS A 199 -13.53 -22.16 -7.22
N THR A 200 -14.32 -21.09 -7.10
CA THR A 200 -15.79 -21.14 -7.21
C THR A 200 -16.28 -20.85 -8.63
N ASN A 201 -17.37 -21.49 -9.05
CA ASN A 201 -18.06 -21.23 -10.33
C ASN A 201 -18.75 -19.84 -10.39
N ILE A 202 -18.52 -18.96 -9.42
CA ILE A 202 -19.09 -17.60 -9.40
C ILE A 202 -18.52 -16.78 -10.57
N VAL A 203 -17.25 -16.99 -10.92
CA VAL A 203 -16.60 -16.30 -12.05
C VAL A 203 -17.31 -16.62 -13.37
N SER A 204 -17.71 -17.87 -13.61
CA SER A 204 -18.44 -18.26 -14.82
C SER A 204 -19.86 -17.70 -14.90
N LEU A 205 -20.46 -17.34 -13.76
CA LEU A 205 -21.78 -16.68 -13.71
C LEU A 205 -21.68 -15.16 -13.91
N ALA A 206 -20.52 -14.58 -13.58
CA ALA A 206 -20.25 -13.15 -13.67
C ALA A 206 -19.71 -12.72 -15.04
N ASP A 207 -19.15 -13.65 -15.81
CA ASP A 207 -18.69 -13.41 -17.18
C ASP A 207 -19.84 -12.83 -18.00
N ALA A 208 -19.57 -11.70 -18.65
CA ALA A 208 -20.54 -11.09 -19.53
C ALA A 208 -20.72 -12.03 -20.74
N ALA A 209 -21.86 -12.71 -20.82
CA ALA A 209 -22.32 -13.38 -22.03
C ALA A 209 -22.68 -12.39 -23.16
N GLU A 210 -21.85 -11.37 -23.40
CA GLU A 210 -21.95 -10.48 -24.55
C GLU A 210 -20.75 -10.70 -25.47
N PRO A 211 -20.96 -11.02 -26.76
CA PRO A 211 -19.88 -11.26 -27.69
C PRO A 211 -19.10 -9.96 -27.85
N VAL A 212 -17.80 -10.02 -27.54
CA VAL A 212 -16.85 -8.95 -27.83
C VAL A 212 -16.88 -8.71 -29.34
N MET A 213 -17.63 -7.70 -29.78
CA MET A 213 -17.55 -7.16 -31.14
C MET A 213 -16.14 -6.60 -31.31
N TYR A 214 -15.27 -7.41 -31.93
CA TYR A 214 -13.99 -6.97 -32.45
C TYR A 214 -14.29 -5.90 -33.50
N PHE A 215 -14.16 -4.62 -33.14
CA PHE A 215 -13.97 -3.59 -34.14
C PHE A 215 -12.59 -3.81 -34.77
N ARG A 216 -12.65 -4.14 -36.06
CA ARG A 216 -11.53 -4.42 -36.96
C ARG A 216 -10.83 -3.12 -37.35
#